data_AF-A0A919R5I3-F1
#
_entry.id   AF-A0A919R5I3-F1
#
_cell.length_a   1.000
_cell.length_b   1.000
_cell.length_c   1.000
_cell.angle_alpha   90.00
_cell.angle_beta   90.00
_cell.angle_gamma   90.00
#
_symmetry.space_group_name_H-M   'P 1'
#
loop_
_entity.id
_entity.type
_entity.pdbx_description
1 polymer ?
#
loop_
_entity_poly.entity_id
_entity_poly.type
_entity_poly.pdbx_seq_one_letter_code
_entity_poly.pdbx_strand_id
1 'polypeptide(L)'
;MSSYLDFFAEFAVTGMVLGVGLGSRPDDWPGTLGDDFHEASWTDHHLVRQFGFIDANFHDGSGEWICDHVNVRPGQMHRFDDMVPKAIGIRYGSFPRRLPFEDVANRLVGAGVEIHHVSRMNMACLEEYWIPEGKVMFSLISEYQREDFPALRLDDVWTATTTTGVDLRAEQLTRYR
;
A
#
# COMPACT_ATOMS: atom_id res chain seq x y z
N MET A 1 -2.50 10.07 -20.26
CA MET A 1 -3.45 9.81 -19.16
C MET A 1 -2.71 8.98 -18.14
N SER A 2 -2.75 9.36 -16.87
CA SER A 2 -2.22 8.54 -15.79
C SER A 2 -2.98 7.21 -15.73
N SER A 3 -2.28 6.11 -15.47
CA SER A 3 -2.88 4.78 -15.31
C SER A 3 -2.85 4.33 -13.86
N TYR A 4 -3.49 3.20 -13.54
CA TYR A 4 -3.40 2.58 -12.22
C TYR A 4 -1.93 2.33 -11.78
N LEU A 5 -1.00 2.11 -12.71
CA LEU A 5 0.43 1.96 -12.38
C LEU A 5 1.04 3.27 -11.86
N ASP A 6 0.57 4.42 -12.35
CA ASP A 6 1.00 5.72 -11.84
C ASP A 6 0.55 5.93 -10.40
N PHE A 7 -0.63 5.42 -10.02
CA PHE A 7 -1.06 5.45 -8.62
C PHE A 7 -0.09 4.68 -7.71
N PHE A 8 0.25 3.44 -8.06
CA PHE A 8 1.16 2.64 -7.23
C PHE A 8 2.58 3.19 -7.22
N ALA A 9 3.06 3.74 -8.35
CA ALA A 9 4.37 4.37 -8.41
C ALA A 9 4.43 5.67 -7.59
N GLU A 10 3.42 6.54 -7.69
CA GLU A 10 3.32 7.75 -6.88
C GLU A 10 3.23 7.41 -5.38
N PHE A 11 2.41 6.43 -5.00
CA PHE A 11 2.35 5.96 -3.61
C PHE A 11 3.69 5.41 -3.13
N ALA A 12 4.38 4.59 -3.94
CA ALA A 12 5.66 4.00 -3.57
C ALA A 12 6.75 5.05 -3.29
N VAL A 13 6.75 6.15 -4.05
CA VAL A 13 7.75 7.22 -3.98
C VAL A 13 7.42 8.24 -2.90
N THR A 14 6.13 8.49 -2.63
CA THR A 14 5.71 9.58 -1.72
C THR A 14 5.22 9.07 -0.36
N GLY A 15 4.77 7.82 -0.29
CA GLY A 15 3.99 7.31 0.85
C GLY A 15 2.61 7.98 0.99
N MET A 16 2.16 8.72 -0.04
CA MET A 16 0.94 9.52 0.00
C MET A 16 -0.11 9.03 -1.00
N VAL A 17 -1.37 9.19 -0.63
CA VAL A 17 -2.54 8.96 -1.46
C VAL A 17 -3.16 10.32 -1.77
N LEU A 18 -3.06 10.79 -3.01
CA LEU A 18 -3.62 12.08 -3.46
C LEU A 18 -3.26 13.29 -2.56
N GLY A 19 -2.11 13.23 -1.86
CA GLY A 19 -1.61 14.30 -0.99
C GLY A 19 -1.91 14.12 0.50
N VAL A 20 -2.67 13.09 0.91
CA VAL A 20 -2.79 12.67 2.33
C VAL A 20 -1.93 11.44 2.61
N GLY A 21 -1.50 11.25 3.85
CA GLY A 21 -0.61 10.16 4.23
C GLY A 21 -0.15 10.29 5.67
N LEU A 22 1.04 9.76 5.98
CA LEU A 22 1.62 9.87 7.31
C LEU A 22 1.66 11.32 7.81
N GLY A 23 1.28 11.54 9.06
CA GLY A 23 1.21 12.87 9.66
C GLY A 23 -0.12 13.60 9.48
N SER A 24 -1.00 13.16 8.57
CA SER A 24 -2.29 13.83 8.36
C SER A 24 -3.33 13.44 9.43
N ARG A 25 -4.37 14.26 9.58
CA ARG A 25 -5.46 14.01 10.53
C ARG A 25 -6.58 13.19 9.90
N PRO A 26 -7.43 12.52 10.70
CA PRO A 26 -8.56 11.75 10.16
C PRO A 26 -9.45 12.56 9.20
N ASP A 27 -9.67 13.84 9.49
CA ASP A 27 -10.60 14.69 8.73
C ASP A 27 -10.04 15.19 7.39
N ASP A 28 -8.74 15.03 7.14
CA ASP A 28 -8.12 15.37 5.86
C ASP A 28 -8.48 14.34 4.77
N TRP A 29 -8.80 13.10 5.16
CA TRP A 29 -9.02 11.98 4.24
C TRP A 29 -10.36 12.05 3.49
N PRO A 30 -11.51 12.32 4.13
CA PRO A 30 -12.79 12.41 3.42
C PRO A 30 -12.83 13.54 2.38
N GLY A 31 -12.16 14.67 2.65
CA GLY A 31 -12.01 15.76 1.67
C GLY A 31 -11.23 15.35 0.41
N THR A 32 -10.43 14.28 0.49
CA THR A 32 -9.57 13.80 -0.58
C THR A 32 -10.15 12.56 -1.29
N LEU A 33 -10.66 11.60 -0.54
CA LEU A 33 -11.14 10.31 -1.05
C LEU A 33 -12.67 10.21 -1.12
N GLY A 34 -13.39 11.15 -0.51
CA GLY A 34 -14.84 11.15 -0.34
C GLY A 34 -15.28 10.64 1.03
N ASP A 35 -16.54 10.88 1.39
CA ASP A 35 -17.11 10.52 2.69
C ASP A 35 -17.54 9.04 2.79
N ASP A 36 -17.31 8.24 1.75
CA ASP A 36 -17.64 6.83 1.72
C ASP A 36 -16.49 6.00 2.30
N PHE A 37 -16.50 5.85 3.63
CA PHE A 37 -15.54 5.02 4.36
C PHE A 37 -16.18 4.25 5.49
N HIS A 38 -15.58 3.11 5.82
CA HIS A 38 -15.86 2.41 7.06
C HIS A 38 -14.87 2.84 8.14
N GLU A 39 -15.39 3.05 9.34
CA GLU A 39 -14.58 3.40 10.51
C GLU A 39 -14.56 2.24 11.50
N ALA A 40 -13.37 1.93 12.02
CA ALA A 40 -13.17 0.91 13.04
C ALA A 40 -12.13 1.39 14.06
N SER A 41 -12.20 0.85 15.27
CA SER A 41 -11.26 1.13 16.35
C SER A 41 -11.00 -0.16 17.12
N TRP A 42 -9.73 -0.41 17.45
CA TRP A 42 -9.34 -1.57 18.27
C TRP A 42 -8.99 -1.18 19.71
N THR A 43 -8.67 0.10 19.95
CA THR A 43 -8.39 0.68 21.27
C THR A 43 -8.82 2.14 21.28
N ASP A 44 -8.95 2.73 22.47
CA ASP A 44 -9.29 4.16 22.63
C ASP A 44 -8.29 5.12 21.94
N HIS A 45 -7.09 4.62 21.61
CA HIS A 45 -6.01 5.36 20.98
C HIS A 45 -5.73 4.92 19.55
N HIS A 46 -6.62 4.13 18.94
CA HIS A 46 -6.45 3.62 17.60
C HIS A 46 -7.72 3.77 16.77
N LEU A 47 -7.56 4.23 15.53
CA LEU A 47 -8.63 4.47 14.58
C LEU A 47 -8.20 4.01 13.19
N VAL A 48 -9.10 3.37 12.44
CA VAL A 48 -8.95 3.10 11.01
C VAL A 48 -10.10 3.69 10.25
N ARG A 49 -9.80 4.36 9.13
CA ARG A 49 -10.77 4.69 8.09
C ARG A 49 -10.41 3.93 6.81
N GLN A 50 -11.35 3.11 6.33
CA GLN A 50 -11.19 2.27 5.15
C GLN A 50 -11.98 2.86 3.97
N PHE A 51 -11.26 3.35 2.97
CA PHE A 51 -11.76 3.89 1.71
C PHE A 51 -11.54 2.85 0.61
N GLY A 52 -12.44 1.87 0.52
CA GLY A 52 -12.29 0.75 -0.41
C GLY A 52 -11.00 -0.04 -0.16
N PHE A 53 -10.05 0.02 -1.11
CA PHE A 53 -8.75 -0.65 -1.01
C PHE A 53 -7.68 0.10 -0.23
N ILE A 54 -8.01 1.24 0.39
CA ILE A 54 -7.06 2.05 1.16
C ILE A 54 -7.51 2.14 2.61
N ASP A 55 -6.60 1.79 3.52
CA ASP A 55 -6.82 1.90 4.95
C ASP A 55 -5.85 2.96 5.51
N ALA A 56 -6.41 4.00 6.11
CA ALA A 56 -5.68 5.00 6.88
C ALA A 56 -5.80 4.67 8.36
N ASN A 57 -4.68 4.43 9.02
CA ASN A 57 -4.61 4.14 10.44
C ASN A 57 -4.10 5.38 11.15
N PHE A 58 -4.71 5.67 12.31
CA PHE A 58 -4.39 6.80 13.13
C PHE A 58 -4.16 6.33 14.56
N HIS A 59 -3.24 7.00 15.22
CA HIS A 59 -2.96 6.81 16.63
C HIS A 59 -3.12 8.14 17.37
N ASP A 60 -3.69 8.07 18.57
CA ASP A 60 -3.68 9.19 19.52
C ASP A 60 -2.72 8.89 20.68
N GLY A 61 -1.51 9.46 20.60
CA GLY A 61 -0.51 9.34 21.64
C GLY A 61 -0.52 10.46 22.69
N SER A 62 -1.23 11.57 22.45
CA SER A 62 -1.13 12.78 23.31
C SER A 62 -2.30 13.77 23.25
N GLY A 63 -3.48 13.31 22.82
CA GLY A 63 -4.67 14.12 22.56
C GLY A 63 -4.80 14.62 21.11
N GLU A 64 -4.00 14.08 20.18
CA GLU A 64 -4.06 14.42 18.76
C GLU A 64 -3.97 13.15 17.89
N TRP A 65 -4.98 12.96 17.05
CA TRP A 65 -5.02 11.87 16.08
C TRP A 65 -4.14 12.18 14.87
N ILE A 66 -3.16 11.32 14.64
CA ILE A 66 -2.23 11.43 13.51
C ILE A 66 -2.17 10.11 12.76
N CYS A 67 -2.14 10.19 11.42
CA CYS A 67 -1.95 9.02 10.58
C CYS A 67 -0.52 8.48 10.75
N ASP A 68 -0.41 7.24 11.19
CA ASP A 68 0.86 6.57 11.45
C ASP A 68 1.11 5.38 10.52
N HIS A 69 0.08 4.94 9.78
CA HIS A 69 0.19 3.85 8.84
C HIS A 69 -0.89 3.92 7.73
N VAL A 70 -0.45 3.89 6.48
CA VAL A 70 -1.30 3.74 5.30
C VAL A 70 -1.09 2.37 4.69
N ASN A 71 -2.18 1.67 4.41
CA ASN A 71 -2.17 0.37 3.76
C ASN A 71 -3.04 0.39 2.50
N VAL A 72 -2.41 0.15 1.35
CA VAL A 72 -3.06 -0.02 0.05
C VAL A 72 -3.15 -1.52 -0.24
N ARG A 73 -4.35 -2.03 -0.49
CA ARG A 73 -4.66 -3.47 -0.52
C ARG A 73 -5.10 -3.94 -1.91
N PRO A 74 -4.25 -3.86 -2.96
CA PRO A 74 -4.62 -4.28 -4.31
C PRO A 74 -4.99 -5.78 -4.38
N GLY A 75 -4.47 -6.60 -3.48
CA GLY A 75 -4.84 -8.01 -3.33
C GLY A 75 -6.32 -8.24 -3.00
N GLN A 76 -7.05 -7.21 -2.59
CA GLN A 76 -8.49 -7.26 -2.30
C GLN A 76 -9.37 -6.83 -3.50
N MET A 77 -8.79 -6.28 -4.58
CA MET A 77 -9.56 -5.73 -5.71
C MET A 77 -10.44 -6.75 -6.44
N HIS A 78 -10.20 -8.04 -6.27
CA HIS A 78 -11.02 -9.09 -6.85
C HIS A 78 -12.35 -9.33 -6.10
N ARG A 79 -12.48 -8.84 -4.85
CA ARG A 79 -13.61 -9.17 -3.97
C ARG A 79 -14.87 -8.38 -4.28
N PHE A 80 -14.73 -7.08 -4.56
CA PHE A 80 -15.85 -6.18 -4.84
C PHE A 80 -15.50 -5.23 -5.99
N ASP A 81 -16.51 -4.80 -6.75
CA ASP A 81 -16.32 -3.97 -7.96
C ASP A 81 -16.14 -2.48 -7.63
N ASP A 82 -16.49 -2.06 -6.41
CA ASP A 82 -16.42 -0.69 -5.87
C ASP A 82 -15.19 -0.47 -4.97
N MET A 83 -14.21 -1.38 -5.00
CA MET A 83 -13.01 -1.29 -4.18
C MET A 83 -12.19 -0.02 -4.42
N VAL A 84 -12.31 0.65 -5.58
CA VAL A 84 -11.52 1.84 -5.93
C VAL A 84 -12.28 3.10 -5.54
N PRO A 85 -11.77 3.95 -4.62
CA PRO A 85 -12.37 5.25 -4.34
C PRO A 85 -12.55 6.08 -5.60
N LYS A 86 -13.72 6.71 -5.71
CA LYS A 86 -14.12 7.47 -6.90
C LYS A 86 -13.07 8.50 -7.33
N ALA A 87 -12.48 9.22 -6.38
CA ALA A 87 -11.42 10.21 -6.65
C ALA A 87 -10.20 9.59 -7.35
N ILE A 88 -9.79 8.39 -6.94
CA ILE A 88 -8.68 7.64 -7.54
C ILE A 88 -9.07 7.12 -8.91
N GLY A 89 -10.27 6.56 -9.06
CA GLY A 89 -10.78 6.10 -10.35
C GLY A 89 -10.87 7.22 -11.39
N ILE A 90 -11.25 8.43 -10.98
CA ILE A 90 -11.28 9.62 -11.86
C ILE A 90 -9.87 9.99 -12.33
N ARG A 91 -8.86 9.91 -11.46
CA ARG A 91 -7.49 10.36 -11.78
C ARG A 91 -6.66 9.32 -12.54
N TYR A 92 -6.77 8.05 -12.18
CA TYR A 92 -5.90 6.97 -12.68
C TYR A 92 -6.63 5.93 -13.54
N GLY A 93 -7.94 6.07 -13.72
CA GLY A 93 -8.76 5.16 -14.50
C GLY A 93 -9.09 3.86 -13.78
N SER A 94 -9.39 2.81 -14.55
CA SER A 94 -9.78 1.50 -14.04
C SER A 94 -8.60 0.70 -13.50
N PHE A 95 -8.80 0.03 -12.37
CA PHE A 95 -7.81 -0.86 -11.79
C PHE A 95 -8.14 -2.33 -12.15
N PRO A 96 -7.12 -3.15 -12.49
CA PRO A 96 -7.33 -4.57 -12.73
C PRO A 96 -7.64 -5.32 -11.42
N ARG A 97 -8.27 -6.48 -11.51
CA ARG A 97 -8.53 -7.35 -10.33
C ARG A 97 -7.27 -7.87 -9.64
N ARG A 98 -6.12 -7.83 -10.33
CA ARG A 98 -4.80 -8.31 -9.86
C ARG A 98 -3.73 -7.34 -10.30
N LEU A 99 -2.71 -7.17 -9.49
CA LEU A 99 -1.59 -6.27 -9.75
C LEU A 99 -0.28 -7.07 -9.74
N PRO A 100 0.28 -7.43 -10.91
CA PRO A 100 1.61 -8.02 -10.97
C PRO A 100 2.65 -7.00 -10.49
N PHE A 101 3.54 -7.38 -9.57
CA PHE A 101 4.57 -6.47 -9.09
C PHE A 101 5.55 -6.05 -10.18
N GLU A 102 5.83 -6.93 -11.15
CA GLU A 102 6.74 -6.61 -12.26
C GLU A 102 6.30 -5.37 -13.05
N ASP A 103 4.99 -5.13 -13.22
CA ASP A 103 4.48 -3.94 -13.90
C ASP A 103 4.80 -2.65 -13.12
N VAL A 104 4.65 -2.70 -11.78
CA VAL A 104 4.96 -1.59 -10.88
C VAL A 104 6.47 -1.37 -10.82
N ALA A 105 7.24 -2.45 -10.69
CA ALA A 105 8.69 -2.40 -10.63
C ALA A 105 9.30 -1.84 -11.92
N ASN A 106 8.80 -2.27 -13.08
CA ASN A 106 9.24 -1.71 -14.37
C ASN A 106 8.93 -0.21 -14.48
N ARG A 107 7.76 0.24 -13.98
CA ARG A 107 7.40 1.67 -13.94
C ARG A 107 8.37 2.46 -13.06
N LEU A 108 8.67 1.95 -11.86
CA LEU A 108 9.56 2.58 -10.89
C LEU A 108 11.01 2.62 -11.38
N VAL A 109 11.55 1.50 -11.84
CA VAL A 109 12.91 1.41 -12.41
C VAL A 109 13.04 2.31 -13.64
N GLY A 110 12.03 2.36 -14.51
CA GLY A 110 11.99 3.27 -15.65
C GLY A 110 12.03 4.76 -15.26
N ALA A 111 11.59 5.09 -14.05
CA ALA A 111 11.67 6.43 -13.45
C ALA A 111 12.96 6.65 -12.63
N GLY A 112 13.85 5.66 -12.54
CA GLY A 112 15.10 5.73 -11.77
C GLY A 112 14.94 5.49 -10.28
N VAL A 113 13.80 4.98 -9.83
CA VAL A 113 13.53 4.69 -8.41
C VAL A 113 14.20 3.38 -8.00
N GLU A 114 14.90 3.39 -6.87
CA GLU A 114 15.52 2.20 -6.30
C GLU A 114 14.50 1.32 -5.58
N ILE A 115 14.63 0.01 -5.79
CA ILE A 115 13.80 -1.02 -5.16
C ILE A 115 14.77 -2.03 -4.54
N HIS A 116 14.48 -2.47 -3.32
CA HIS A 116 15.26 -3.50 -2.63
C HIS A 116 14.37 -4.69 -2.30
N HIS A 117 14.79 -5.89 -2.68
CA HIS A 117 14.26 -7.11 -2.11
C HIS A 117 14.68 -7.23 -0.65
N VAL A 118 13.72 -7.57 0.22
CA VAL A 118 13.95 -7.76 1.65
C VAL A 118 14.00 -9.25 1.96
N SER A 119 15.11 -9.67 2.57
CA SER A 119 15.31 -11.07 2.94
C SER A 119 14.26 -11.50 3.96
N ARG A 120 13.51 -12.56 3.61
CA ARG A 120 12.45 -13.10 4.47
C ARG A 120 13.00 -13.63 5.78
N MET A 121 12.24 -13.43 6.85
CA MET A 121 12.52 -14.07 8.14
C MET A 121 12.17 -15.56 8.15
N ASN A 122 11.14 -15.97 7.41
CA ASN A 122 10.77 -17.37 7.20
C ASN A 122 9.99 -17.57 5.88
N MET A 123 9.83 -18.83 5.46
CA MET A 123 9.17 -19.18 4.19
C MET A 123 7.65 -18.89 4.18
N ALA A 124 7.00 -18.88 5.33
CA ALA A 124 5.58 -18.55 5.45
C ALA A 124 5.28 -17.05 5.38
N CYS A 125 6.30 -16.19 5.27
CA CYS A 125 6.13 -14.77 4.96
C CYS A 125 5.90 -14.55 3.45
N LEU A 126 5.21 -13.46 3.12
CA LEU A 126 5.12 -12.94 1.74
C LEU A 126 6.51 -12.55 1.21
N GLU A 127 6.69 -12.46 -0.11
CA GLU A 127 7.85 -11.73 -0.64
C GLU A 127 7.72 -10.25 -0.31
N GLU A 128 8.82 -9.58 0.03
CA GLU A 128 8.81 -8.16 0.39
C GLU A 128 9.81 -7.34 -0.42
N TYR A 129 9.35 -6.20 -0.92
CA TYR A 129 10.16 -5.24 -1.66
C TYR A 129 9.99 -3.84 -1.09
N TRP A 130 11.12 -3.23 -0.74
CA TRP A 130 11.24 -1.94 -0.09
C TRP A 130 11.60 -0.84 -1.08
N ILE A 131 10.85 0.27 -1.04
CA ILE A 131 11.14 1.50 -1.77
C ILE A 131 11.57 2.55 -0.74
N PRO A 132 12.87 2.89 -0.68
CA PRO A 132 13.40 3.77 0.36
C PRO A 132 12.84 5.20 0.30
N GLU A 133 12.54 5.69 -0.91
CA GLU A 133 12.15 7.09 -1.14
C GLU A 133 10.84 7.45 -0.42
N GLY A 134 9.78 6.67 -0.65
CA GLY A 134 8.49 6.86 0.02
C GLY A 134 8.34 6.07 1.31
N LYS A 135 9.37 5.32 1.70
CA LYS A 135 9.32 4.38 2.82
C LYS A 135 8.14 3.41 2.71
N VAL A 136 7.98 2.81 1.52
CA VAL A 136 6.88 1.89 1.21
C VAL A 136 7.38 0.46 1.04
N MET A 137 6.70 -0.48 1.69
CA MET A 137 6.90 -1.91 1.52
C MET A 137 5.79 -2.51 0.66
N PHE A 138 6.16 -3.22 -0.39
CA PHE A 138 5.26 -4.09 -1.15
C PHE A 138 5.40 -5.51 -0.63
N SER A 139 4.28 -6.14 -0.27
CA SER A 139 4.21 -7.55 0.09
C SER A 139 3.47 -8.31 -1.01
N LEU A 140 4.08 -9.38 -1.52
CA LEU A 140 3.62 -10.12 -2.70
C LEU A 140 3.32 -11.58 -2.35
N ILE A 141 2.37 -12.15 -3.07
CA ILE A 141 2.03 -13.56 -2.96
C ILE A 141 3.23 -14.42 -3.34
N SER A 142 3.60 -15.32 -2.43
CA SER A 142 4.64 -16.32 -2.67
C SER A 142 4.07 -17.73 -2.85
N GLU A 143 4.96 -18.66 -3.21
CA GLU A 143 4.60 -20.07 -3.37
C GLU A 143 3.90 -20.62 -2.12
N TYR A 144 4.32 -20.19 -0.93
CA TYR A 144 3.79 -20.67 0.35
C TYR A 144 2.40 -20.12 0.71
N GLN A 145 1.94 -19.04 0.08
CA GLN A 145 0.61 -18.47 0.30
C GLN A 145 -0.35 -18.70 -0.88
N ARG A 146 0.09 -19.44 -1.90
CA ARG A 146 -0.71 -19.62 -3.12
C ARG A 146 -2.07 -20.28 -2.85
N GLU A 147 -2.13 -21.21 -1.89
CA GLU A 147 -3.37 -21.89 -1.52
C GLU A 147 -4.31 -21.00 -0.69
N ASP A 148 -3.75 -20.08 0.10
CA ASP A 148 -4.51 -19.14 0.93
C ASP A 148 -5.20 -18.04 0.11
N PHE A 149 -4.65 -17.73 -1.07
CA PHE A 149 -5.14 -16.66 -1.96
C PHE A 149 -5.44 -17.18 -3.38
N PRO A 150 -6.44 -18.05 -3.58
CA PRO A 150 -6.70 -18.72 -4.86
C PRO A 150 -7.09 -17.76 -5.99
N ALA A 151 -7.50 -16.53 -5.68
CA ALA A 151 -7.81 -15.48 -6.65
C ALA A 151 -6.56 -14.73 -7.16
N LEU A 152 -5.41 -14.91 -6.51
CA LEU A 152 -4.14 -14.24 -6.83
C LEU A 152 -3.13 -15.23 -7.42
N ARG A 153 -2.09 -14.70 -8.06
CA ARG A 153 -0.98 -15.46 -8.63
C ARG A 153 0.31 -15.11 -7.89
N LEU A 154 1.33 -15.95 -8.10
CA LEU A 154 2.69 -15.63 -7.68
C LEU A 154 3.08 -14.23 -8.18
N ASP A 155 3.74 -13.48 -7.30
CA ASP A 155 4.21 -12.11 -7.53
C ASP A 155 3.11 -11.04 -7.73
N ASP A 156 1.83 -11.41 -7.57
CA ASP A 156 0.77 -10.41 -7.42
C ASP A 156 0.96 -9.67 -6.09
N VAL A 157 0.82 -8.35 -6.10
CA VAL A 157 0.89 -7.51 -4.91
C VAL A 157 -0.33 -7.79 -4.03
N TRP A 158 -0.07 -8.22 -2.80
CA TRP A 158 -1.08 -8.33 -1.76
C TRP A 158 -1.38 -6.96 -1.15
N THR A 159 -0.33 -6.30 -0.66
CA THR A 159 -0.39 -5.00 0.02
C THR A 159 0.80 -4.13 -0.35
N ALA A 160 0.60 -2.81 -0.31
CA ALA A 160 1.67 -1.82 -0.27
C ALA A 160 1.42 -0.92 0.95
N THR A 161 2.38 -0.83 1.86
CA THR A 161 2.20 -0.14 3.14
C THR A 161 3.30 0.87 3.40
N THR A 162 2.97 1.98 4.05
CA THR A 162 3.98 2.85 4.62
C THR A 162 4.55 2.17 5.87
N THR A 163 5.87 1.99 5.93
CA THR A 163 6.48 1.42 7.13
C THR A 163 7.01 2.53 8.02
N THR A 164 6.30 2.77 9.13
CA THR A 164 6.81 3.61 10.21
C THR A 164 7.60 2.72 11.16
N GLY A 165 8.88 3.06 11.38
CA GLY A 165 9.72 2.40 12.40
C GLY A 165 10.33 1.03 12.05
N VAL A 166 10.31 0.59 10.78
CA VAL A 166 11.06 -0.61 10.39
C VAL A 166 12.53 -0.26 10.16
N ASP A 167 13.40 -0.79 11.01
CA ASP A 167 14.86 -0.68 10.87
C ASP A 167 15.38 -1.85 9.99
N LEU A 168 15.40 -1.63 8.67
CA LEU A 168 15.92 -2.61 7.71
C LEU A 168 17.45 -2.53 7.68
N ARG A 169 18.11 -3.60 8.11
CA ARG A 169 19.58 -3.69 8.04
C ARG A 169 20.03 -3.88 6.61
N ALA A 170 21.16 -3.28 6.24
CA ALA A 170 21.73 -3.40 4.89
C ALA A 170 21.95 -4.86 4.45
N GLU A 171 22.28 -5.76 5.37
CA GLU A 171 22.44 -7.20 5.13
C GLU A 171 21.14 -7.91 4.71
N GLN A 172 19.98 -7.31 4.99
CA GLN A 172 18.68 -7.85 4.61
C GLN A 172 18.26 -7.37 3.21
N LEU A 173 18.93 -6.36 2.66
CA LEU A 173 18.53 -5.67 1.43
C LEU A 173 19.39 -6.11 0.25
N THR A 174 18.72 -6.62 -0.79
CA THR A 174 19.35 -6.86 -2.10
C THR A 174 18.71 -5.94 -3.13
N ARG A 175 19.49 -5.20 -3.91
CA ARG A 175 18.94 -4.34 -4.97
C ARG A 175 18.13 -5.18 -5.97
N TYR A 176 16.91 -4.74 -6.26
CA TYR A 176 16.11 -5.31 -7.33
C TYR A 176 16.63 -4.79 -8.67
N ARG A 177 17.16 -5.72 -9.48
CA ARG A 177 17.70 -5.51 -10.84
C ARG A 177 18.75 -4.38 -10.91
#